data_AF-A0A842N3U2-F1
#
_entry.id   AF-A0A842N3U2-F1
#
_cell.length_a   1.000
_cell.length_b   1.000
_cell.length_c   1.000
_cell.angle_alpha   90.00
_cell.angle_beta   90.00
_cell.angle_gamma   90.00
#
_symmetry.space_group_name_H-M   'P 1'
#
loop_
_entity.id
_entity.type
_entity.pdbx_description
1 polymer ?
#
loop_
_entity_poly.entity_id
_entity_poly.type
_entity_poly.pdbx_seq_one_letter_code
_entity_poly.pdbx_strand_id
1 'polypeptide(L)'
;LGEGIIPSMQCVDIFLENMHDFKAYEKAVEKHYKVYAKVFNFVRAKIHHDFNFLKALPDFIAIFRYMKKNEDRFGMHIKIADLMKVAKA
;
A
#
# COMPACT_ATOMS: atom_id res chain seq x y z
N LEU A 1 -6.94 0.48 -2.49
CA LEU A 1 -6.88 -0.56 -1.44
C LEU A 1 -8.20 -0.74 -0.70
N GLY A 2 -9.17 0.19 -0.83
CA GLY A 2 -10.55 -0.05 -0.34
C GLY A 2 -10.70 -0.02 1.17
N GLU A 3 -9.70 0.47 1.91
CA GLU A 3 -9.65 0.31 3.36
C GLU A 3 -10.43 1.36 4.17
N GLY A 4 -11.01 2.38 3.51
CA GLY A 4 -11.89 3.37 4.14
C GLY A 4 -11.35 3.91 5.47
N ILE A 5 -11.97 3.50 6.58
CA ILE A 5 -11.71 3.93 7.97
C ILE A 5 -10.51 3.24 8.63
N ILE A 6 -10.07 2.07 8.15
CA ILE A 6 -9.01 1.27 8.78
C ILE A 6 -7.68 2.04 8.90
N PRO A 7 -7.23 2.80 7.88
CA PRO A 7 -6.00 3.56 8.01
C PRO A 7 -6.07 4.64 9.09
N SER A 8 -7.23 5.28 9.24
CA SER A 8 -7.45 6.29 10.28
C SER A 8 -7.35 5.69 11.68
N MET A 9 -7.93 4.50 11.90
CA MET A 9 -7.84 3.79 13.18
C MET A 9 -6.40 3.40 13.51
N GLN A 10 -5.64 2.90 12.54
CA GLN A 10 -4.23 2.54 12.76
C GLN A 10 -3.34 3.76 13.02
N CYS A 11 -3.65 4.92 12.42
CA CYS A 11 -2.96 6.16 12.77
C CYS A 11 -3.21 6.56 14.22
N VAL A 12 -4.39 6.28 14.79
CA VAL A 12 -4.66 6.52 16.21
C VAL A 12 -3.78 5.62 17.08
N ASP A 13 -3.63 4.34 16.75
CA ASP A 13 -2.76 3.43 17.50
C ASP A 13 -1.28 3.88 17.44
N ILE A 14 -0.79 4.21 16.25
CA ILE A 14 0.58 4.73 16.05
C ILE A 14 0.77 6.07 16.79
N PHE A 15 -0.27 6.89 16.84
CA PHE A 15 -0.25 8.16 17.57
C PHE A 15 -0.12 7.94 19.07
N LEU A 16 -0.88 7.00 19.65
CA LEU A 16 -0.79 6.67 21.07
C LEU A 16 0.62 6.20 21.47
N GLU A 17 1.28 5.42 20.61
CA GLU A 17 2.67 4.97 20.82
C GLU A 17 3.70 6.11 20.76
N ASN A 18 3.37 7.22 20.08
CA ASN A 18 4.29 8.33 19.81
C ASN A 18 3.74 9.68 20.35
N MET A 19 2.83 9.63 21.32
CA MET A 19 2.02 10.79 21.76
C MET A 19 2.86 12.00 22.23
N HIS A 20 4.11 11.76 22.65
CA HIS A 20 5.03 12.78 23.14
C HIS A 20 6.10 13.20 22.11
N ASP A 21 6.14 12.58 20.93
CA ASP A 21 7.08 12.89 19.85
C ASP A 21 6.38 12.82 18.49
N PHE A 22 5.88 13.96 18.04
CA PHE A 22 5.20 14.08 16.76
C PHE A 22 6.11 13.77 15.55
N LYS A 23 7.43 13.99 15.66
CA LYS A 23 8.37 13.63 14.59
C LYS A 23 8.55 12.11 14.51
N ALA A 24 8.54 11.42 15.65
CA ALA A 24 8.54 9.96 15.68
C ALA A 24 7.23 9.40 15.13
N TYR A 25 6.09 10.00 15.47
CA TYR A 25 4.78 9.65 14.91
C TYR A 25 4.77 9.74 13.37
N GLU A 26 5.19 10.86 12.79
CA GLU A 26 5.25 11.05 11.33
C GLU A 26 6.09 9.96 10.66
N LYS A 27 7.29 9.70 11.18
CA LYS A 27 8.17 8.63 10.67
C LYS A 27 7.55 7.24 10.81
N ALA A 28 6.82 6.98 11.89
CA ALA A 28 6.15 5.71 12.13
C ALA A 28 5.00 5.50 11.14
N VAL A 29 4.20 6.53 10.89
CA VAL A 29 3.13 6.53 9.87
C VAL A 29 3.72 6.32 8.47
N GLU A 30 4.75 7.07 8.09
CA GLU A 30 5.43 6.90 6.79
C GLU A 30 5.96 5.47 6.60
N LYS A 31 6.56 4.91 7.65
CA LYS A 31 7.07 3.53 7.64
C LYS A 31 5.93 2.53 7.50
N HIS A 32 4.83 2.70 8.26
CA HIS A 32 3.68 1.82 8.23
C HIS A 32 3.00 1.81 6.85
N TYR A 33 2.83 2.99 6.25
CA TYR A 33 2.16 3.17 4.96
C TYR A 33 3.11 3.18 3.76
N LYS A 34 4.39 2.82 3.91
CA LYS A 34 5.39 2.84 2.83
C LYS A 34 4.95 2.07 1.57
N VAL A 35 4.16 1.01 1.72
CA VAL A 35 3.62 0.25 0.58
C VAL A 35 2.63 1.06 -0.26
N TYR A 36 1.90 1.99 0.34
CA TYR A 36 0.95 2.86 -0.36
C TYR A 36 1.65 3.80 -1.33
N ALA A 37 2.87 4.26 -1.02
CA ALA A 37 3.69 5.01 -1.96
C ALA A 37 4.02 4.19 -3.21
N LYS A 38 4.29 2.88 -3.07
CA LYS A 38 4.51 1.97 -4.21
C LYS A 38 3.23 1.81 -5.04
N VAL A 39 2.08 1.63 -4.39
CA VAL A 39 0.77 1.55 -5.07
C VAL A 39 0.48 2.85 -5.82
N PHE A 40 0.71 4.01 -5.19
CA PHE A 40 0.50 5.31 -5.79
C PHE A 40 1.37 5.51 -7.03
N ASN A 41 2.68 5.23 -6.94
CA ASN A 41 3.59 5.33 -8.08
C ASN A 41 3.18 4.41 -9.24
N PHE A 42 2.75 3.19 -8.93
CA PHE A 42 2.24 2.23 -9.92
C PHE A 42 1.00 2.76 -10.65
N VAL A 43 0.00 3.26 -9.91
CA VAL A 43 -1.23 3.84 -10.48
C VAL A 43 -0.94 5.12 -11.27
N ARG A 44 -0.09 6.00 -10.72
CA ARG A 44 0.32 7.25 -11.36
C ARG A 44 1.02 7.00 -12.70
N ALA A 45 1.98 6.08 -12.74
CA ALA A 45 2.69 5.71 -13.98
C ALA A 45 1.72 5.22 -15.06
N LYS A 46 0.68 4.48 -14.67
CA LYS A 46 -0.38 4.02 -15.57
C LYS A 46 -1.27 5.16 -16.09
N ILE A 47 -1.67 6.11 -15.24
CA ILE A 47 -2.47 7.28 -15.64
C ILE A 47 -1.70 8.17 -16.63
N HIS A 48 -0.39 8.33 -16.45
CA HIS A 48 0.44 9.17 -17.32
C HIS A 48 0.93 8.48 -18.61
N HIS A 49 0.46 7.25 -18.91
CA HIS A 49 0.88 6.45 -20.07
C HIS A 49 2.41 6.17 -20.17
N ASP A 50 3.20 6.42 -19.13
CA ASP A 50 4.64 6.10 -19.03
C ASP A 50 4.87 4.73 -18.34
N PHE A 51 3.92 3.82 -18.51
CA PHE A 51 3.94 2.54 -17.80
C PHE A 51 4.83 1.53 -18.50
N ASN A 52 5.99 1.24 -17.91
CA ASN A 52 6.83 0.11 -18.28
C ASN A 52 6.69 -1.01 -17.24
N PHE A 53 6.02 -2.10 -17.62
CA PHE A 53 5.78 -3.24 -16.72
C PHE A 53 7.06 -3.86 -16.15
N LEU A 54 8.16 -3.89 -16.90
CA LEU A 54 9.44 -4.42 -16.42
C LEU A 54 10.04 -3.55 -15.30
N LYS A 55 9.89 -2.22 -15.42
CA LYS A 55 10.31 -1.28 -14.36
C LYS A 55 9.38 -1.31 -13.15
N ALA A 56 8.08 -1.57 -13.38
CA ALA A 56 7.07 -1.64 -12.33
C ALA A 56 7.02 -3.01 -11.60
N LEU A 57 7.66 -4.04 -12.14
CA LEU A 57 7.62 -5.41 -11.61
C LEU A 57 8.07 -5.53 -10.14
N PRO A 58 9.16 -4.87 -9.67
CA PRO A 58 9.55 -4.93 -8.27
C PRO A 58 8.50 -4.33 -7.33
N ASP A 59 7.86 -3.23 -7.72
CA ASP A 59 6.80 -2.60 -6.94
C ASP A 59 5.53 -3.45 -6.97
N PHE A 60 5.17 -4.01 -8.12
CA PHE A 60 4.05 -4.94 -8.26
C PHE A 60 4.18 -6.15 -7.33
N ILE A 61 5.36 -6.79 -7.30
CA ILE A 61 5.62 -7.93 -6.42
C ILE A 61 5.56 -7.51 -4.94
N ALA A 62 6.11 -6.35 -4.59
CA ALA A 62 6.06 -5.85 -3.21
C ALA A 62 4.61 -5.59 -2.75
N ILE A 63 3.79 -5.01 -3.62
CA ILE A 63 2.36 -4.78 -3.36
C ILE A 63 1.64 -6.12 -3.21
N PHE A 64 1.85 -7.07 -4.12
CA PHE A 64 1.24 -8.40 -4.05
C PHE A 64 1.58 -9.11 -2.73
N ARG A 65 2.86 -9.16 -2.36
CA ARG A 65 3.30 -9.81 -1.11
C ARG A 65 2.71 -9.13 0.13
N TYR A 66 2.66 -7.80 0.14
CA TYR A 66 2.03 -7.07 1.24
C TYR A 66 0.55 -7.41 1.36
N MET A 67 -0.18 -7.35 0.24
CA MET A 67 -1.61 -7.66 0.22
C MET A 67 -1.87 -9.12 0.64
N LYS A 68 -1.06 -10.05 0.14
CA LYS A 68 -1.14 -11.48 0.46
C LYS A 68 -0.83 -11.79 1.93
N LYS A 69 0.05 -11.01 2.58
CA LYS A 69 0.35 -11.16 4.01
C LYS A 69 -0.77 -10.63 4.90
N ASN A 70 -1.58 -9.70 4.39
CA ASN A 70 -2.61 -8.99 5.15
C ASN A 70 -4.02 -9.36 4.64
N GLU A 71 -4.25 -10.56 4.11
CA GLU A 71 -5.56 -10.98 3.60
C GLU A 71 -6.68 -10.82 4.64
N ASP A 72 -6.39 -11.14 5.90
CA ASP A 72 -7.32 -10.98 7.02
C ASP A 72 -7.76 -9.52 7.21
N ARG A 73 -6.82 -8.56 7.05
CA ARG A 73 -7.11 -7.12 7.12
C ARG A 73 -8.03 -6.68 5.98
N PHE A 74 -7.83 -7.23 4.79
CA PHE A 74 -8.65 -6.89 3.63
C PHE A 74 -9.96 -7.67 3.57
N GLY A 75 -10.14 -8.70 4.40
CA GLY A 75 -11.29 -9.61 4.34
C GLY A 75 -11.44 -10.29 2.98
N MET A 76 -10.34 -10.47 2.24
CA MET A 76 -10.37 -11.00 0.87
C MET A 76 -9.15 -11.86 0.55
N HIS A 77 -9.37 -12.93 -0.21
CA HIS A 77 -8.28 -13.72 -0.77
C HIS A 77 -7.68 -13.03 -2.00
N ILE A 78 -6.43 -12.63 -1.86
CA ILE A 78 -5.62 -11.96 -2.87
C ILE A 78 -5.03 -13.00 -3.81
N LYS A 79 -5.55 -13.00 -5.05
CA LYS A 79 -5.00 -13.78 -6.16
C LYS A 79 -4.15 -12.89 -7.04
N ILE A 80 -2.97 -13.39 -7.43
CA ILE A 80 -2.08 -12.64 -8.33
C ILE A 80 -2.74 -12.34 -9.67
N ALA A 81 -3.65 -13.21 -10.13
CA ALA A 81 -4.42 -13.04 -11.34
C ALA A 81 -5.31 -11.77 -11.31
N ASP A 82 -5.89 -11.44 -10.16
CA ASP A 82 -6.72 -10.24 -10.01
C ASP A 82 -5.87 -8.96 -9.99
N LEU A 83 -4.68 -9.02 -9.36
CA LEU A 83 -3.71 -7.93 -9.43
C LEU A 83 -3.18 -7.72 -10.87
N MET A 84 -2.97 -8.81 -11.61
CA MET A 84 -2.52 -8.78 -13.00
C MET A 84 -3.57 -8.16 -13.94
N LYS A 85 -4.86 -8.29 -13.67
CA LYS A 85 -5.91 -7.58 -14.43
C LYS A 85 -5.74 -6.06 -14.33
N VAL A 86 -5.42 -5.57 -13.13
CA VAL A 86 -5.16 -4.15 -12.89
C VAL A 86 -3.87 -3.67 -13.56
N ALA A 87 -2.88 -4.55 -13.73
CA ALA A 87 -1.63 -4.24 -14.42
C ALA A 87 -1.73 -4.27 -15.96
N LYS A 88 -2.65 -5.06 -16.52
CA LYS A 88 -2.84 -5.23 -17.98
C LYS A 88 -3.90 -4.32 -18.59
N ALA A 89 -4.94 -3.96 -17.84
CA ALA A 89 -5.88 -2.90 -18.22
C ALA A 89 -5.17 -1.55 -18.27
#